data_AF-R5EM74-F1
#
_entry.id   AF-R5EM74-F1
#
_cell.length_a   1.000
_cell.length_b   1.000
_cell.length_c   1.000
_cell.angle_alpha   90.00
_cell.angle_beta   90.00
_cell.angle_gamma   90.00
#
_symmetry.space_group_name_H-M   'P 1'
#
loop_
_entity.id
_entity.type
_entity.pdbx_description
1 polymer ?
#
loop_
_entity_poly.entity_id
_entity_poly.type
_entity_poly.pdbx_seq_one_letter_code
_entity_poly.pdbx_strand_id
1 'polypeptide(L)'
;MMQQLYRIGNNLNQIAQKAHTLNVIDVQRYDTAVSQLIDINDDGVEELLLQSEGSPLQTAHDFDENMFLTAIGTRDGELVYFIGGGYLYLCQDNVVEMLSPFEGEEKSHDYYRYDRAFRMEPVDQIHVEDGKLYKWVPNSKISDRDLEEITEAEADAIIAKHPRVDIEFKPAEEFPAQ
;
A
#
# COMPACT_ATOMS: atom_id res chain seq x y z
N MET A 1 -27.26 -5.35 7.91
CA MET A 1 -26.25 -5.20 8.99
C MET A 1 -25.55 -6.53 9.32
N MET A 2 -26.26 -7.61 9.72
CA MET A 2 -25.60 -8.92 10.00
C MET A 2 -24.95 -9.61 8.79
N GLN A 3 -25.48 -9.45 7.57
CA GLN A 3 -24.92 -10.09 6.37
C GLN A 3 -23.59 -9.49 5.90
N GLN A 4 -23.33 -8.20 6.18
CA GLN A 4 -22.05 -7.56 5.82
C GLN A 4 -20.94 -7.99 6.78
N LEU A 5 -21.21 -8.02 8.10
CA LEU A 5 -20.29 -8.58 9.10
C LEU A 5 -19.93 -10.05 8.82
N TYR A 6 -20.91 -10.85 8.37
CA TYR A 6 -20.70 -12.25 8.01
C TYR A 6 -19.88 -12.43 6.72
N ARG A 7 -19.95 -11.48 5.78
CA ARG A 7 -19.14 -11.48 4.55
C ARG A 7 -17.70 -11.07 4.82
N ILE A 8 -17.50 -10.03 5.63
CA ILE A 8 -16.18 -9.59 6.09
C ILE A 8 -15.48 -10.76 6.81
N GLY A 9 -16.10 -11.35 7.84
CA GLY A 9 -15.50 -12.48 8.57
C GLY A 9 -15.19 -13.73 7.70
N ASN A 10 -15.99 -14.03 6.68
CA ASN A 10 -15.72 -15.15 5.77
C ASN A 10 -14.60 -14.86 4.76
N ASN A 11 -14.47 -13.62 4.31
CA ASN A 11 -13.42 -13.22 3.38
C ASN A 11 -12.07 -13.13 4.09
N LEU A 12 -12.06 -12.64 5.33
CA LEU A 12 -10.87 -12.64 6.19
C LEU A 12 -10.35 -14.05 6.44
N ASN A 13 -11.25 -14.98 6.76
CA ASN A 13 -10.87 -16.39 6.92
C ASN A 13 -10.38 -16.98 5.59
N GLN A 14 -10.97 -16.61 4.45
CA GLN A 14 -10.48 -17.06 3.13
C GLN A 14 -9.14 -16.46 2.73
N ILE A 15 -8.87 -15.19 3.02
CA ILE A 15 -7.59 -14.54 2.73
C ILE A 15 -6.49 -15.16 3.59
N ALA A 16 -6.72 -15.28 4.89
CA ALA A 16 -5.78 -15.90 5.82
C ALA A 16 -5.54 -17.39 5.48
N GLN A 17 -6.61 -18.16 5.23
CA GLN A 17 -6.49 -19.57 4.85
C GLN A 17 -5.85 -19.76 3.47
N LYS A 18 -6.15 -18.92 2.47
CA LYS A 18 -5.52 -19.03 1.14
C LYS A 18 -4.08 -18.58 1.15
N ALA A 19 -3.74 -17.50 1.85
CA ALA A 19 -2.34 -17.07 2.01
C ALA A 19 -1.51 -18.17 2.68
N HIS A 20 -2.08 -18.84 3.69
CA HIS A 20 -1.49 -20.01 4.35
C HIS A 20 -1.41 -21.24 3.44
N THR A 21 -2.47 -21.55 2.66
CA THR A 21 -2.53 -22.73 1.78
C THR A 21 -1.64 -22.61 0.55
N LEU A 22 -1.41 -21.40 0.04
CA LEU A 22 -0.70 -21.17 -1.22
C LEU A 22 0.84 -21.08 -1.05
N ASN A 23 1.41 -21.21 0.16
CA ASN A 23 2.86 -21.06 0.42
C ASN A 23 3.45 -19.74 -0.15
N VAL A 24 2.63 -18.71 -0.35
CA VAL A 24 3.07 -17.45 -1.01
C VAL A 24 3.90 -16.59 -0.05
N ILE A 25 3.83 -16.91 1.24
CA ILE A 25 4.75 -16.49 2.29
C ILE A 25 5.35 -17.79 2.81
N ASP A 26 6.68 -17.92 2.84
CA ASP A 26 7.35 -19.08 3.47
C ASP A 26 6.78 -19.26 4.88
N VAL A 27 6.44 -20.48 5.30
CA VAL A 27 5.78 -20.76 6.58
C VAL A 27 6.56 -20.15 7.75
N GLN A 28 7.90 -20.07 7.66
CA GLN A 28 8.75 -19.43 8.67
C GLN A 28 8.65 -17.89 8.70
N ARG A 29 8.19 -17.26 7.60
CA ARG A 29 8.02 -15.81 7.44
C ARG A 29 6.66 -15.31 7.92
N TYR A 30 5.71 -16.21 8.21
CA TYR A 30 4.41 -15.87 8.79
C TYR A 30 4.54 -15.57 10.29
N ASP A 31 5.38 -16.32 11.00
CA ASP A 31 5.61 -16.17 12.45
C ASP A 31 6.15 -14.78 12.83
N THR A 32 6.80 -14.06 11.90
CA THR A 32 7.27 -12.68 12.11
C THR A 32 6.52 -11.62 11.30
N ALA A 33 5.55 -12.01 10.48
CA ALA A 33 4.74 -11.06 9.73
C ALA A 33 3.76 -10.35 10.67
N VAL A 34 3.72 -9.02 10.57
CA VAL A 34 2.67 -8.22 11.19
C VAL A 34 1.77 -7.66 10.09
N SER A 35 0.48 -7.64 10.34
CA SER A 35 -0.52 -7.31 9.32
C SER A 35 -1.69 -6.54 9.89
N GLN A 36 -2.43 -5.89 9.01
CA GLN A 36 -3.65 -5.20 9.34
C GLN A 36 -4.68 -5.39 8.22
N LEU A 37 -5.96 -5.37 8.60
CA LEU A 37 -7.09 -5.42 7.68
C LEU A 37 -7.71 -4.03 7.54
N ILE A 38 -7.71 -3.48 6.34
CA ILE A 38 -8.26 -2.15 6.04
C ILE A 38 -8.93 -2.19 4.66
N ASP A 39 -10.13 -1.62 4.54
CA ASP A 39 -10.80 -1.38 3.26
C ASP A 39 -10.15 -0.19 2.55
N ILE A 40 -9.19 -0.46 1.66
CA ILE A 40 -8.36 0.59 1.03
C ILE A 40 -8.93 1.08 -0.31
N ASN A 41 -10.00 0.46 -0.83
CA ASN A 41 -10.62 0.81 -2.11
C ASN A 41 -12.09 1.27 -1.97
N ASP A 42 -12.60 1.39 -0.74
CA ASP A 42 -13.97 1.77 -0.40
C ASP A 42 -15.03 0.87 -1.07
N ASP A 43 -14.74 -0.43 -1.18
CA ASP A 43 -15.68 -1.43 -1.70
C ASP A 43 -16.50 -2.13 -0.60
N GLY A 44 -16.14 -1.91 0.67
CA GLY A 44 -16.75 -2.53 1.85
C GLY A 44 -16.15 -3.88 2.25
N VAL A 45 -15.00 -4.26 1.68
CA VAL A 45 -14.21 -5.45 2.01
C VAL A 45 -12.82 -4.99 2.46
N GLU A 46 -12.34 -5.57 3.56
CA GLU A 46 -11.01 -5.24 4.06
C GLU A 46 -9.93 -6.03 3.30
N GLU A 47 -8.85 -5.35 2.94
CA GLU A 47 -7.64 -5.92 2.39
C GLU A 47 -6.57 -6.15 3.45
N LEU A 48 -5.76 -7.17 3.22
CA LEU A 48 -4.61 -7.50 4.05
C LEU A 48 -3.42 -6.62 3.66
N LEU A 49 -3.06 -5.70 4.55
CA LEU A 49 -1.80 -4.96 4.53
C LEU A 49 -0.75 -5.77 5.28
N LEU A 50 0.38 -6.03 4.63
CA LEU A 50 1.44 -6.87 5.18
C LEU A 50 2.73 -6.05 5.37
N GLN A 51 3.19 -5.94 6.60
CA GLN A 51 4.60 -5.68 6.89
C GLN A 51 5.26 -7.05 7.05
N SER A 52 6.22 -7.39 6.20
CA SER A 52 6.90 -8.69 6.34
C SER A 52 8.39 -8.50 6.28
N GLU A 53 9.07 -8.98 7.33
CA GLU A 53 10.50 -9.27 7.32
C GLU A 53 10.87 -10.37 6.29
N GLY A 54 9.86 -11.03 5.71
CA GLY A 54 9.97 -12.05 4.69
C GLY A 54 9.63 -11.58 3.27
N SER A 55 9.48 -10.27 3.03
CA SER A 55 9.30 -9.77 1.67
C SER A 55 10.53 -10.12 0.81
N PRO A 56 10.38 -10.67 -0.41
CA PRO A 56 11.50 -10.85 -1.35
C PRO A 56 12.12 -9.52 -1.79
N LEU A 57 11.51 -8.40 -1.41
CA LEU A 57 11.93 -7.03 -1.68
C LEU A 57 12.50 -6.34 -0.43
N GLN A 58 12.80 -7.09 0.64
CA GLN A 58 13.48 -6.55 1.81
C GLN A 58 14.81 -5.93 1.37
N THR A 59 14.93 -4.63 1.57
CA THR A 59 16.18 -3.87 1.45
C THR A 59 16.81 -3.75 2.83
N ALA A 60 18.06 -3.29 2.93
CA ALA A 60 18.76 -3.15 4.20
C ALA A 60 18.21 -2.03 5.12
N HIS A 61 16.97 -1.59 4.88
CA HIS A 61 16.33 -0.47 5.55
C HIS A 61 15.42 -0.93 6.68
N ASP A 62 15.51 -0.20 7.81
CA ASP A 62 14.64 -0.40 8.95
C ASP A 62 13.18 -0.13 8.56
N PHE A 63 12.26 -0.95 9.07
CA PHE A 63 10.83 -0.73 8.91
C PHE A 63 10.38 0.46 9.76
N ASP A 64 9.68 1.40 9.14
CA ASP A 64 8.86 2.38 9.87
C ASP A 64 7.58 1.68 10.36
N GLU A 65 7.13 2.01 11.57
CA GLU A 65 5.97 1.38 12.25
C GLU A 65 4.71 1.38 11.39
N ASN A 66 4.52 2.38 10.52
CA ASN A 66 3.33 2.53 9.68
C ASN A 66 3.50 2.07 8.22
N MET A 67 4.66 1.51 7.90
CA MET A 67 5.01 1.12 6.53
C MET A 67 4.58 -0.31 6.22
N PHE A 68 3.85 -0.54 5.14
CA PHE A 68 3.62 -1.88 4.61
C PHE A 68 4.34 -2.09 3.28
N LEU A 69 4.48 -3.35 2.87
CA LEU A 69 5.18 -3.71 1.63
C LEU A 69 4.25 -4.31 0.57
N THR A 70 3.08 -4.80 0.99
CA THR A 70 2.14 -5.47 0.10
C THR A 70 0.72 -5.28 0.61
N ALA A 71 -0.23 -5.11 -0.31
CA ALA A 71 -1.66 -5.19 -0.04
C ALA A 71 -2.29 -6.32 -0.88
N ILE A 72 -3.12 -7.14 -0.23
CA ILE A 72 -3.75 -8.32 -0.82
C ILE A 72 -5.25 -8.24 -0.59
N GLY A 73 -6.02 -8.35 -1.68
CA GLY A 73 -7.48 -8.37 -1.65
C GLY A 73 -8.03 -9.70 -2.15
N THR A 74 -9.36 -9.79 -2.24
CA THR A 74 -10.05 -10.91 -2.89
C THR A 74 -10.98 -10.43 -3.99
N ARG A 75 -10.94 -11.10 -5.15
CA ARG A 75 -11.88 -10.89 -6.25
C ARG A 75 -12.38 -12.22 -6.74
N ASP A 76 -13.71 -12.37 -6.81
CA ASP A 76 -14.37 -13.61 -7.22
C ASP A 76 -13.91 -14.85 -6.43
N GLY A 77 -13.55 -14.65 -5.15
CA GLY A 77 -13.03 -15.70 -4.27
C GLY A 77 -11.54 -16.01 -4.47
N GLU A 78 -10.84 -15.35 -5.39
CA GLU A 78 -9.40 -15.49 -5.62
C GLU A 78 -8.60 -14.34 -5.01
N LEU A 79 -7.38 -14.64 -4.54
CA LEU A 79 -6.47 -13.62 -4.03
C LEU A 79 -6.00 -12.72 -5.18
N VAL A 80 -5.96 -11.42 -4.92
CA VAL A 80 -5.41 -10.42 -5.85
C VAL A 80 -4.31 -9.65 -5.14
N TYR A 81 -3.11 -9.70 -5.71
CA TYR A 81 -1.99 -8.84 -5.34
C TYR A 81 -2.07 -7.60 -6.21
N PHE A 82 -2.25 -6.43 -5.60
CA PHE A 82 -2.46 -5.19 -6.37
C PHE A 82 -1.57 -4.03 -5.93
N ILE A 83 -0.86 -4.17 -4.81
CA ILE A 83 0.18 -3.24 -4.37
C ILE A 83 1.41 -4.05 -3.94
N GLY A 84 2.59 -3.65 -4.44
CA GLY A 84 3.87 -4.17 -4.00
C GLY A 84 5.02 -3.41 -4.67
N GLY A 85 6.22 -3.46 -4.09
CA GLY A 85 7.40 -2.85 -4.72
C GLY A 85 7.71 -1.40 -4.37
N GLY A 86 7.38 -0.95 -3.15
CA GLY A 86 7.85 0.33 -2.58
C GLY A 86 7.82 0.33 -1.05
N TYR A 87 8.23 1.44 -0.42
CA TYR A 87 7.81 1.75 0.95
C TYR A 87 6.42 2.37 0.90
N LEU A 88 5.42 1.64 1.38
CA LEU A 88 4.03 2.02 1.26
C LEU A 88 3.49 2.54 2.59
N TYR A 89 2.75 3.63 2.54
CA TYR A 89 2.04 4.17 3.69
C TYR A 89 0.59 4.42 3.31
N LEU A 90 -0.31 4.15 4.26
CA LEU A 90 -1.70 4.53 4.09
C LEU A 90 -1.84 5.97 4.55
N CYS A 91 -2.41 6.81 3.72
CA CYS A 91 -2.78 8.17 4.02
C CYS A 91 -4.29 8.26 4.26
N GLN A 92 -4.73 9.38 4.82
CA GLN A 92 -6.16 9.66 4.96
C GLN A 92 -6.88 9.57 3.61
N ASP A 93 -8.19 9.31 3.67
CA ASP A 93 -9.06 9.15 2.50
C ASP A 93 -8.62 8.04 1.52
N ASN A 94 -8.07 6.93 2.06
CA ASN A 94 -7.67 5.73 1.32
C ASN A 94 -6.69 6.01 0.17
N VAL A 95 -5.83 7.01 0.37
CA VAL A 95 -4.70 7.27 -0.51
C VAL A 95 -3.52 6.41 -0.05
N VAL A 96 -2.85 5.76 -0.98
CA VAL A 96 -1.61 5.02 -0.73
C VAL A 96 -0.44 5.86 -1.23
N GLU A 97 0.47 6.19 -0.33
CA GLU A 97 1.75 6.79 -0.67
C GLU A 97 2.77 5.68 -0.94
N MET A 98 3.52 5.83 -2.03
CA MET A 98 4.65 4.98 -2.38
C MET A 98 5.91 5.85 -2.49
N LEU A 99 6.92 5.54 -1.68
CA LEU A 99 8.23 6.19 -1.77
C LEU A 99 9.18 5.42 -2.70
N SER A 100 9.93 6.15 -3.53
CA SER A 100 10.93 5.61 -4.45
C SER A 100 12.17 6.53 -4.55
N PRO A 101 13.40 6.03 -4.75
CA PRO A 101 13.79 4.62 -4.76
C PRO A 101 14.10 4.08 -3.35
N PHE A 102 14.22 2.75 -3.26
CA PHE A 102 14.43 2.00 -2.03
C PHE A 102 15.75 2.29 -1.29
N GLU A 103 16.76 2.89 -1.93
CA GLU A 103 18.06 3.16 -1.30
C GLU A 103 18.66 4.50 -1.77
N GLY A 104 19.19 5.28 -0.82
CA GLY A 104 20.27 6.25 -1.04
C GLY A 104 19.99 7.57 -1.78
N GLU A 105 18.80 7.79 -2.33
CA GLU A 105 18.49 8.99 -3.13
C GLU A 105 17.34 9.85 -2.58
N GLU A 106 17.18 11.02 -3.19
CA GLU A 106 16.09 11.97 -2.95
C GLU A 106 14.75 11.28 -3.20
N LYS A 107 13.88 11.26 -2.18
CA LYS A 107 12.66 10.45 -2.18
C LYS A 107 11.60 11.09 -3.06
N SER A 108 11.20 10.38 -4.11
CA SER A 108 9.97 10.66 -4.85
C SER A 108 8.78 10.14 -4.05
N HIS A 109 7.68 10.89 -4.07
CA HIS A 109 6.42 10.56 -3.41
C HIS A 109 5.34 10.38 -4.46
N ASP A 110 4.82 9.18 -4.62
CA ASP A 110 3.68 8.92 -5.48
C ASP A 110 2.44 8.59 -4.64
N TYR A 111 1.34 9.30 -4.89
CA TYR A 111 0.07 9.10 -4.18
C TYR A 111 -0.96 8.50 -5.14
N TYR A 112 -1.58 7.40 -4.73
CA TYR A 112 -2.56 6.68 -5.55
C TYR A 112 -3.83 6.37 -4.77
N ARG A 113 -4.93 6.19 -5.47
CA ARG A 113 -6.12 5.48 -4.99
C ARG A 113 -6.32 4.20 -5.79
N TYR A 114 -6.99 3.23 -5.19
CA TYR A 114 -7.40 2.03 -5.89
C TYR A 114 -8.91 2.02 -6.03
N ASP A 115 -9.38 1.78 -7.25
CA ASP A 115 -10.81 1.55 -7.44
C ASP A 115 -11.20 0.14 -6.99
N ARG A 116 -12.51 -0.15 -6.99
CA ARG A 116 -13.07 -1.46 -6.61
C ARG A 116 -12.62 -2.63 -7.50
N ALA A 117 -11.98 -2.35 -8.63
CA ALA A 117 -11.39 -3.36 -9.51
C ALA A 117 -9.87 -3.52 -9.27
N PHE A 118 -9.34 -2.88 -8.23
CA PHE A 118 -7.93 -2.76 -7.89
C PHE A 118 -7.09 -2.05 -8.96
N ARG A 119 -7.72 -1.14 -9.73
CA ARG A 119 -7.00 -0.29 -10.69
C ARG A 119 -6.46 0.93 -9.96
N MET A 120 -5.18 1.19 -10.18
CA MET A 120 -4.46 2.32 -9.59
C MET A 120 -4.80 3.62 -10.33
N GLU A 121 -5.20 4.65 -9.58
CA GLU A 121 -5.50 5.99 -10.05
C GLU A 121 -4.55 6.99 -9.37
N PRO A 122 -3.73 7.75 -10.14
CA PRO A 122 -2.82 8.73 -9.56
C PRO A 122 -3.59 9.92 -8.97
N VAL A 123 -3.18 10.34 -7.77
CA VAL A 123 -3.73 11.48 -7.03
C VAL A 123 -2.79 12.67 -7.13
N ASP A 124 -1.55 12.49 -6.70
CA ASP A 124 -0.46 13.47 -6.75
C ASP A 124 0.85 12.71 -6.92
N GLN A 125 1.88 13.37 -7.48
CA GLN A 125 3.23 12.80 -7.56
C GLN A 125 4.25 13.91 -7.39
N ILE A 126 5.33 13.62 -6.68
CA ILE A 126 6.53 14.43 -6.54
C ILE A 126 7.70 13.56 -6.99
N HIS A 127 8.36 13.96 -8.07
CA HIS A 127 9.56 13.31 -8.59
C HIS A 127 10.77 14.17 -8.31
N VAL A 128 11.91 13.52 -8.07
CA VAL A 128 13.18 14.20 -7.95
C VAL A 128 14.10 13.82 -9.10
N GLU A 129 14.65 14.81 -9.79
CA GLU A 129 15.56 14.63 -10.91
C GLU A 129 16.63 15.73 -10.86
N ASP A 130 17.91 15.35 -10.82
CA ASP A 130 19.06 16.26 -10.76
C ASP A 130 18.98 17.32 -9.63
N GLY A 131 18.50 16.94 -8.44
CA GLY A 131 18.36 17.84 -7.29
C GLY A 131 17.19 18.82 -7.38
N LYS A 132 16.29 18.63 -8.35
CA LYS A 132 15.09 19.44 -8.55
C LYS A 132 13.84 18.62 -8.32
N LEU A 133 12.82 19.28 -7.79
CA LEU A 133 11.52 18.70 -7.51
C LEU A 133 10.57 18.98 -8.66
N TYR A 134 9.77 17.99 -9.02
CA TYR A 134 8.76 18.13 -10.04
C TYR A 134 7.45 17.50 -9.59
N LYS A 135 6.31 18.10 -9.97
CA LYS A 135 5.00 17.46 -9.83
C LYS A 135 4.49 16.95 -11.18
N TRP A 136 3.67 15.91 -11.13
CA TRP A 136 2.91 15.47 -12.29
C TRP A 136 1.69 16.38 -12.55
N VAL A 137 1.41 16.67 -13.82
CA VAL A 137 0.23 17.44 -14.24
C VAL A 137 -0.73 16.56 -15.08
N PRO A 138 -1.95 16.27 -14.60
CA PRO A 138 -2.95 15.53 -15.38
C PRO A 138 -3.35 16.29 -16.67
N ASN A 139 -3.49 15.57 -17.79
CA ASN A 139 -3.97 16.03 -19.13
C ASN A 139 -2.99 16.74 -20.09
N SER A 140 -1.69 16.48 -20.00
CA SER A 140 -0.71 17.23 -20.79
C SER A 140 -0.59 16.95 -22.29
N LYS A 141 -1.47 16.22 -22.99
CA LYS A 141 -1.42 16.00 -24.46
C LYS A 141 -0.11 15.44 -25.08
N ILE A 142 0.99 15.29 -24.36
CA ILE A 142 2.28 14.83 -24.88
C ILE A 142 2.73 13.64 -24.03
N SER A 143 3.08 12.57 -24.73
CA SER A 143 3.62 11.35 -24.14
C SER A 143 4.95 11.64 -23.45
N ASP A 144 5.14 10.96 -22.30
CA ASP A 144 6.22 11.09 -21.32
C ASP A 144 6.00 12.26 -20.34
N ARG A 145 5.44 11.90 -19.16
CA ARG A 145 5.14 12.70 -17.96
C ARG A 145 5.49 14.20 -18.11
N ASP A 146 4.50 15.06 -18.38
CA ASP A 146 4.72 16.50 -18.22
C ASP A 146 4.90 16.80 -16.72
N LEU A 147 6.16 17.03 -16.39
CA LEU A 147 6.63 17.39 -15.07
C LEU A 147 6.75 18.92 -15.00
N GLU A 148 6.13 19.51 -13.99
CA GLU A 148 6.30 20.93 -13.67
C GLU A 148 7.28 21.04 -12.51
N GLU A 149 8.38 21.78 -12.70
CA GLU A 149 9.34 22.07 -11.62
C GLU A 149 8.62 22.81 -10.48
N ILE A 150 8.81 22.35 -9.26
CA ILE A 150 8.21 22.92 -8.05
C ILE A 150 9.27 23.26 -7.02
N THR A 151 8.92 24.15 -6.12
CA THR A 151 9.72 24.47 -4.94
C THR A 151 9.53 23.44 -3.82
N GLU A 152 10.46 23.41 -2.87
CA GLU A 152 10.33 22.59 -1.64
C GLU A 152 9.02 22.88 -0.90
N ALA A 153 8.65 24.16 -0.78
CA ALA A 153 7.41 24.56 -0.11
C ALA A 153 6.14 24.04 -0.82
N GLU A 154 6.17 23.91 -2.14
CA GLU A 154 5.07 23.31 -2.91
C GLU A 154 5.03 21.79 -2.74
N ALA A 155 6.19 21.13 -2.69
CA ALA A 155 6.28 19.70 -2.39
C ALA A 155 5.75 19.40 -0.98
N ASP A 156 6.20 20.16 0.03
CA ASP A 156 5.70 20.05 1.41
C ASP A 156 4.18 20.26 1.48
N ALA A 157 3.66 21.22 0.70
CA ALA A 157 2.22 21.46 0.63
C ALA A 157 1.45 20.32 -0.04
N ILE A 158 2.05 19.55 -0.96
CA ILE A 158 1.45 18.34 -1.53
C ILE A 158 1.49 17.21 -0.50
N ILE A 159 2.64 16.96 0.14
CA ILE A 159 2.80 15.94 1.18
C ILE A 159 1.81 16.17 2.33
N ALA A 160 1.63 17.42 2.75
CA ALA A 160 0.72 17.79 3.83
C ALA A 160 -0.78 17.53 3.50
N LYS A 161 -1.16 17.37 2.22
CA LYS A 161 -2.53 16.96 1.85
C LYS A 161 -2.80 15.49 2.12
N HIS A 162 -1.75 14.68 2.23
CA HIS A 162 -1.82 13.23 2.36
C HIS A 162 -1.23 12.77 3.69
N PRO A 163 -1.79 13.22 4.84
CA PRO A 163 -1.29 12.80 6.14
C PRO A 163 -1.43 11.29 6.29
N ARG A 164 -0.35 10.64 6.73
CA ARG A 164 -0.32 9.20 7.01
C ARG A 164 -1.27 8.84 8.15
N VAL A 165 -1.87 7.65 8.04
CA VAL A 165 -2.66 7.02 9.07
C VAL A 165 -1.73 6.23 9.99
N ASP A 166 -1.95 6.36 11.29
CA ASP A 166 -1.29 5.53 12.28
C ASP A 166 -1.98 4.16 12.32
N ILE A 167 -1.26 3.12 11.90
CA ILE A 167 -1.73 1.75 11.81
C ILE A 167 -1.02 0.93 12.87
N GLU A 168 -1.79 0.45 13.84
CA GLU A 168 -1.32 -0.57 14.77
C GLU A 168 -1.33 -1.94 14.07
N PHE A 169 -0.21 -2.34 13.48
CA PHE A 169 -0.04 -3.66 12.90
C PHE A 169 0.01 -4.74 13.99
N LYS A 170 -0.61 -5.88 13.74
CA LYS A 170 -0.71 -6.98 14.70
C LYS A 170 0.00 -8.23 14.18
N PRO A 171 0.58 -9.06 15.07
CA PRO A 171 1.15 -10.34 14.67
C PRO A 171 0.14 -11.16 13.85
N ALA A 172 0.59 -11.76 12.76
CA ALA A 172 -0.28 -12.54 11.89
C ALA A 172 -0.93 -13.74 12.62
N GLU A 173 -0.31 -14.24 13.69
CA GLU A 173 -0.83 -15.28 14.58
C GLU A 173 -2.13 -14.89 15.31
N GLU A 174 -2.42 -13.60 15.47
CA GLU A 174 -3.65 -13.13 16.13
C GLU A 174 -4.90 -13.27 15.24
N PHE A 175 -4.74 -13.60 13.95
CA PHE A 175 -5.83 -13.96 13.08
C PHE A 175 -6.10 -15.47 13.20
N PRO A 176 -7.14 -15.90 13.94
CA PRO A 176 -7.34 -17.31 14.20
C PRO A 176 -7.62 -18.05 12.89
N ALA A 177 -6.77 -19.02 12.57
CA ALA A 177 -7.13 -20.08 11.65
C ALA A 177 -8.25 -20.90 12.32
N GLN A 178 -9.50 -20.67 11.93
CA GLN A 178 -10.63 -21.55 12.28
C GLN A 178 -10.82 -22.62 11.22
#